data_AF-A0A2R7M0I8-F1
#
_entry.id   AF-A0A2R7M0I8-F1
#
_cell.length_a   1.000
_cell.length_b   1.000
_cell.length_c   1.000
_cell.angle_alpha   90.00
_cell.angle_beta   90.00
_cell.angle_gamma   90.00
#
_symmetry.space_group_name_H-M   'P 1'
#
loop_
_entity.id
_entity.type
_entity.pdbx_description
1 polymer ?
#
loop_
_entity_poly.entity_id
_entity_poly.type
_entity_poly.pdbx_seq_one_letter_code
_entity_poly.pdbx_strand_id
1 'polypeptide(L)'
;MKLFCLLTLFFTLTIQAQFQINGIVTDSNNKPLPFATITTSDNHNTITDVDGKFTLNYLVKANHFLVSYIGFQSRTIEILDQKKFYSISLSQKTDDLKEVIISNENPALTIIKKVIANKDKNNPQKKLSSFQYKSYNKLIVTANPDSIDGRIDSSAAYKDFDKKRINIDSSDYKFKEIISKQHLFQTEKISQ
;
A
#
# COMPACT_ATOMS: atom_id res chain seq x y z
N MET A 1 -42.51 -13.97 51.12
CA MET A 1 -41.97 -12.58 51.21
C MET A 1 -40.45 -12.53 51.28
N LYS A 2 -39.75 -13.36 52.07
CA LYS A 2 -38.28 -13.37 52.14
C LYS A 2 -37.56 -13.67 50.81
N LEU A 3 -38.12 -14.58 49.99
CA LEU A 3 -37.56 -14.93 48.67
C LEU A 3 -37.72 -13.80 47.63
N PHE A 4 -38.80 -13.01 47.73
CA PHE A 4 -39.04 -11.86 46.84
C PHE A 4 -38.03 -10.73 47.10
N CYS A 5 -37.69 -10.47 48.37
CA CYS A 5 -36.66 -9.51 48.73
C CYS A 5 -35.26 -9.93 48.26
N LEU A 6 -34.96 -11.23 48.24
CA LEU A 6 -33.68 -11.75 47.72
C LEU A 6 -33.58 -11.58 46.19
N LEU A 7 -34.70 -11.78 45.48
CA LEU A 7 -34.78 -11.57 44.03
C LEU A 7 -34.56 -10.10 43.63
N THR A 8 -35.12 -9.16 44.41
CA THR A 8 -34.92 -7.72 44.17
C THR A 8 -33.50 -7.24 44.47
N LEU A 9 -32.77 -7.92 45.38
CA LEU A 9 -31.39 -7.58 45.72
C LEU A 9 -30.39 -7.99 44.62
N PHE A 10 -30.68 -9.05 43.87
CA PHE A 10 -29.84 -9.44 42.72
C PHE A 10 -30.01 -8.52 41.50
N PHE A 11 -31.15 -7.82 41.40
CA PHE A 11 -31.43 -6.92 40.28
C PHE A 11 -30.60 -5.63 40.32
N THR A 12 -30.21 -5.15 41.51
CA THR A 12 -29.43 -3.91 41.68
C THR A 12 -27.93 -4.06 41.42
N LEU A 13 -27.40 -5.29 41.32
CA LEU A 13 -25.99 -5.57 41.06
C LEU A 13 -25.56 -5.29 39.60
N THR A 14 -26.49 -4.93 38.72
CA THR A 14 -26.23 -4.72 37.28
C THR A 14 -26.05 -3.25 36.87
N ILE A 15 -25.99 -2.32 37.84
CA ILE A 15 -25.75 -0.89 37.54
C ILE A 15 -24.28 -0.71 37.14
N GLN A 16 -24.02 -0.70 35.83
CA GLN A 16 -22.74 -0.27 35.25
C GLN A 16 -22.71 1.26 35.25
N ALA A 17 -21.73 1.85 35.95
CA ALA A 17 -21.51 3.30 35.90
C ALA A 17 -20.72 3.67 34.63
N GLN A 18 -21.33 4.47 33.76
CA GLN A 18 -20.63 5.07 32.61
C GLN A 18 -19.92 6.37 33.03
N PHE A 19 -18.71 6.57 32.53
CA PHE A 19 -18.02 7.85 32.67
C PHE A 19 -18.46 8.79 31.55
N GLN A 20 -18.64 10.05 31.89
CA GLN A 20 -19.06 11.09 30.94
C GLN A 20 -18.13 12.29 31.05
N ILE A 21 -17.58 12.71 29.91
CA ILE A 21 -16.84 13.96 29.75
C ILE A 21 -17.62 14.87 28.81
N ASN A 22 -17.74 16.13 29.21
CA ASN A 22 -18.30 17.17 28.36
C ASN A 22 -17.20 18.19 28.02
N GLY A 23 -17.36 18.89 26.91
CA GLY A 23 -16.41 19.93 26.57
C GLY A 23 -16.79 20.72 25.33
N ILE A 24 -15.93 21.66 24.98
CA ILE A 24 -16.02 22.48 23.78
C ILE A 24 -14.65 22.54 23.09
N VAL A 25 -14.66 22.42 21.77
CA VAL A 25 -13.47 22.52 20.92
C VAL A 25 -13.55 23.80 20.09
N THR A 26 -12.49 24.59 20.12
CA THR A 26 -12.38 25.89 19.46
C THR A 26 -11.06 26.04 18.71
N ASP A 27 -10.98 26.99 17.79
CA ASP A 27 -9.71 27.41 17.18
C ASP A 27 -8.94 28.39 18.10
N SER A 28 -7.79 28.88 17.63
CA SER A 28 -7.01 29.90 18.35
C SER A 28 -7.68 31.27 18.44
N ASN A 29 -8.73 31.52 17.65
CA ASN A 29 -9.54 32.75 17.65
C ASN A 29 -10.85 32.59 18.44
N ASN A 30 -11.00 31.52 19.22
CA ASN A 30 -12.21 31.15 19.97
C ASN A 30 -13.45 30.87 19.10
N LYS A 31 -13.28 30.55 17.82
CA LYS A 31 -14.37 30.07 16.97
C LYS A 31 -14.62 28.58 17.24
N PRO A 32 -15.89 28.14 17.36
CA PRO A 32 -16.20 26.74 17.57
C PRO A 32 -15.77 25.89 16.38
N LEU A 33 -15.27 24.68 16.66
CA LEU A 33 -14.89 23.70 15.64
C LEU A 33 -15.94 22.57 15.59
N PRO A 34 -16.87 22.61 14.63
CA PRO A 34 -17.87 21.56 14.46
C PRO A 34 -17.27 20.31 13.83
N PHE A 35 -17.82 19.14 14.16
CA PHE A 35 -17.38 17.83 13.63
C PHE A 35 -15.90 17.47 13.91
N ALA A 36 -15.30 18.05 14.94
CA ALA A 36 -14.02 17.59 15.47
C ALA A 36 -14.18 16.20 16.08
N THR A 37 -13.22 15.32 15.81
CA THR A 37 -13.22 13.94 16.28
C THR A 37 -12.52 13.86 17.63
N ILE A 38 -13.21 13.31 18.62
CA ILE A 38 -12.66 12.99 19.94
C ILE A 38 -12.56 11.47 20.04
N THR A 39 -11.38 10.95 20.39
CA THR A 39 -11.12 9.50 20.50
C THR A 39 -10.36 9.18 21.79
N THR A 40 -10.78 8.17 22.53
CA THR A 40 -10.03 7.63 23.69
C THR A 40 -9.06 6.53 23.29
N SER A 41 -8.14 6.15 24.18
CA SER A 41 -7.24 5.01 23.99
C SER A 41 -7.99 3.69 23.71
N ASP A 42 -9.18 3.55 24.28
CA ASP A 42 -10.01 2.33 24.17
C ASP A 42 -10.96 2.39 22.97
N ASN A 43 -10.64 3.23 21.97
CA ASN A 43 -11.34 3.34 20.70
C ASN A 43 -12.82 3.78 20.81
N HIS A 44 -13.21 4.39 21.94
CA HIS A 44 -14.47 5.12 22.02
C HIS A 44 -14.29 6.50 21.37
N ASN A 45 -15.21 6.84 20.48
CA ASN A 45 -15.17 8.11 19.77
C ASN A 45 -16.50 8.86 19.87
N THR A 46 -16.40 10.18 19.72
CA THR A 46 -17.53 11.08 19.56
C THR A 46 -17.12 12.24 18.65
N ILE A 47 -18.08 13.03 18.20
CA ILE A 47 -17.84 14.20 17.36
C ILE A 47 -18.44 15.44 18.02
N THR A 48 -17.86 16.61 17.75
CA THR A 48 -18.45 17.87 18.20
C THR A 48 -19.68 18.25 17.37
N ASP A 49 -20.63 18.93 18.01
CA ASP A 49 -21.81 19.53 17.38
C ASP A 49 -21.49 20.85 16.66
N VAL A 50 -22.52 21.54 16.16
CA VAL A 50 -22.40 22.82 15.44
C VAL A 50 -21.78 23.93 16.29
N ASP A 51 -21.96 23.88 17.61
CA ASP A 51 -21.39 24.82 18.57
C ASP A 51 -19.99 24.38 19.06
N GLY A 52 -19.42 23.31 18.49
CA GLY A 52 -18.15 22.74 18.90
C GLY A 52 -18.21 21.98 20.23
N LYS A 53 -19.39 21.73 20.79
CA LYS A 53 -19.56 21.00 22.06
C LYS A 53 -19.56 19.50 21.81
N PHE A 54 -19.08 18.73 22.78
CA PHE A 54 -19.13 17.26 22.71
C PHE A 54 -19.50 16.65 24.06
N THR A 55 -20.06 15.45 23.98
CA THR A 55 -20.25 14.54 25.10
C THR A 55 -19.64 13.20 24.74
N LEU A 56 -18.67 12.76 25.53
CA LEU A 56 -17.98 11.50 25.39
C LEU A 56 -18.37 10.58 26.54
N ASN A 57 -19.06 9.49 26.22
CA ASN A 57 -19.41 8.44 27.17
C ASN A 57 -18.49 7.24 26.96
N TYR A 58 -17.91 6.71 28.04
CA TYR A 58 -17.00 5.58 27.96
C TYR A 58 -17.14 4.68 29.20
N LEU A 59 -16.86 3.39 29.02
CA LEU A 59 -17.12 2.36 30.03
C LEU A 59 -15.91 2.09 30.93
N VAL A 60 -14.70 2.29 30.41
CA VAL A 60 -13.43 1.97 31.10
C VAL A 60 -12.65 3.25 31.33
N LYS A 61 -12.11 3.45 32.53
CA LYS A 61 -11.34 4.66 32.89
C LYS A 61 -10.21 4.92 31.88
N ALA A 62 -10.38 5.91 31.02
CA ALA A 62 -9.35 6.38 30.10
C ALA A 62 -8.46 7.43 30.80
N ASN A 63 -7.16 7.39 30.53
CA ASN A 63 -6.21 8.38 31.06
C ASN A 63 -6.15 9.66 30.22
N HIS A 64 -6.46 9.55 28.92
CA HIS A 64 -6.40 10.65 27.98
C HIS A 64 -7.38 10.45 26.82
N PHE A 65 -7.69 11.54 26.14
CA PHE A 65 -8.39 11.53 24.86
C PHE A 65 -7.65 12.41 23.85
N LEU A 66 -7.73 12.02 22.58
CA LEU A 66 -7.19 12.74 21.44
C LEU A 66 -8.31 13.54 20.78
N VAL A 67 -8.05 14.81 20.50
CA VAL A 67 -8.92 15.65 19.66
C VAL A 67 -8.21 15.90 18.34
N SER A 68 -8.90 15.63 17.23
CA SER A 68 -8.39 15.86 15.88
C SER A 68 -9.43 16.52 14.99
N TYR A 69 -8.97 17.41 14.12
CA TYR A 69 -9.80 18.12 13.16
C TYR A 69 -8.98 18.44 11.90
N ILE A 70 -9.62 18.39 10.74
CA ILE A 70 -8.93 18.57 9.45
C ILE A 70 -8.36 19.98 9.36
N GLY A 71 -7.06 20.08 9.01
CA GLY A 71 -6.36 21.37 8.93
C GLY A 71 -5.86 21.91 10.27
N PHE A 72 -5.99 21.14 11.36
CA PHE A 72 -5.53 21.51 12.70
C PHE A 72 -4.56 20.49 13.27
N GLN A 73 -3.70 20.93 14.20
CA GLN A 73 -2.80 20.05 14.92
C GLN A 73 -3.59 19.28 15.97
N SER A 74 -3.56 17.94 15.88
CA SER A 74 -4.19 17.07 16.87
C SER A 74 -3.59 17.27 18.26
N ARG A 75 -4.42 17.21 19.29
CA ARG A 75 -4.01 17.46 20.68
C ARG A 75 -4.51 16.35 21.60
N THR A 76 -3.60 15.79 22.38
CA THR A 76 -3.91 14.82 23.44
C THR A 76 -4.15 15.57 24.76
N ILE A 77 -5.24 15.23 25.44
CA ILE A 77 -5.66 15.84 26.70
C ILE A 77 -5.79 14.78 27.77
N GLU A 78 -5.18 15.02 28.93
CA GLU A 78 -5.27 14.13 30.09
C GLU A 78 -6.62 14.28 30.83
N ILE A 79 -7.18 13.15 31.24
CA ILE A 79 -8.42 13.08 32.01
C ILE A 79 -8.09 13.19 33.49
N LEU A 80 -8.73 14.14 34.18
CA LEU A 80 -8.53 14.42 35.60
C LEU A 80 -9.80 14.00 36.34
N ASP A 81 -9.66 13.22 37.43
CA ASP A 81 -10.77 12.52 38.10
C ASP A 81 -11.92 13.42 38.61
N GLN A 82 -11.69 14.72 38.77
CA GLN A 82 -12.69 15.69 39.25
C GLN A 82 -13.18 16.65 38.17
N LYS A 83 -12.61 16.62 36.96
CA LYS A 83 -12.90 17.57 35.89
C LYS A 83 -13.87 16.95 34.89
N LYS A 84 -15.10 17.43 34.89
CA LYS A 84 -16.15 16.97 33.95
C LYS A 84 -16.25 17.79 32.67
N PHE A 85 -15.64 18.98 32.65
CA PHE A 85 -15.71 19.92 31.52
C PHE A 85 -14.32 20.31 31.00
N TYR A 86 -14.13 20.20 29.68
CA TYR A 86 -12.88 20.54 29.00
C TYR A 86 -13.11 21.59 27.92
N SER A 87 -12.43 22.74 28.04
CA SER A 87 -12.29 23.69 26.94
C SER A 87 -10.97 23.42 26.23
N ILE A 88 -11.04 23.11 24.93
CA ILE A 88 -9.89 22.73 24.11
C ILE A 88 -9.78 23.73 22.97
N SER A 89 -8.61 24.35 22.82
CA SER A 89 -8.25 25.14 21.65
C SER A 89 -7.23 24.37 20.81
N LEU A 90 -7.52 24.23 19.52
CA LEU A 90 -6.63 23.63 18.52
C LEU A 90 -5.95 24.72 17.70
N SER A 91 -4.68 24.50 17.40
CA SER A 91 -3.90 25.37 16.52
C SER A 91 -4.03 24.89 15.08
N GLN A 92 -4.14 25.83 14.14
CA GLN A 92 -4.16 25.49 12.72
C GLN A 92 -2.83 24.84 12.34
N LYS A 93 -2.92 23.74 11.58
CA LYS A 93 -1.75 23.06 11.03
C LYS A 93 -1.35 23.76 9.75
N THR A 94 -0.38 24.66 9.84
CA THR A 94 0.31 25.17 8.67
C THR A 94 1.26 24.09 8.21
N ASP A 95 0.85 23.29 7.22
CA ASP A 95 1.79 22.44 6.52
C ASP A 95 2.68 23.37 5.70
N ASP A 96 3.90 23.64 6.20
CA ASP A 96 4.97 24.25 5.41
C ASP A 96 5.34 23.25 4.31
N LEU A 97 4.59 23.30 3.21
CA LEU A 97 4.92 22.57 2.01
C LEU A 97 6.31 23.02 1.58
N LYS A 98 7.27 22.10 1.63
CA LYS A 98 8.60 22.36 1.09
C LYS A 98 8.44 22.79 -0.36
N GLU A 99 9.10 23.89 -0.71
CA GLU A 99 9.13 24.40 -2.08
C GLU A 99 9.50 23.27 -3.03
N VAL A 100 8.64 23.02 -4.02
CA VAL A 100 8.93 22.06 -5.08
C VAL A 100 9.89 22.75 -6.03
N ILE A 101 11.19 22.49 -5.87
CA ILE A 101 12.21 22.95 -6.80
C ILE A 101 12.03 22.17 -8.10
N ILE A 102 11.42 22.82 -9.10
CA ILE A 102 11.34 22.30 -10.47
C ILE A 102 12.69 22.55 -11.12
N SER A 103 13.58 21.58 -11.02
CA SER A 103 14.85 21.61 -11.75
C SER A 103 14.59 21.47 -13.26
N ASN A 104 15.30 22.23 -14.09
CA ASN A 104 15.30 22.04 -15.56
C ASN A 104 15.85 20.67 -16.00
N GLU A 105 16.47 19.92 -15.08
CA GLU A 105 16.95 18.56 -15.34
C GLU A 105 15.84 17.53 -15.14
N ASN A 106 15.80 16.54 -16.04
CA ASN A 106 14.88 15.42 -15.92
C ASN A 106 15.08 14.71 -14.56
N PRO A 107 14.05 14.60 -13.69
CA PRO A 107 14.17 14.00 -12.35
C PRO A 107 14.64 12.54 -12.38
N ALA A 108 14.46 11.84 -13.51
CA ALA A 108 14.99 10.49 -13.72
C ALA A 108 16.53 10.45 -13.67
N LEU A 109 17.23 11.51 -14.08
CA LEU A 109 18.69 11.56 -14.08
C LEU A 109 19.26 11.46 -12.67
N THR A 110 18.62 12.11 -11.68
CA THR A 110 19.02 12.00 -10.27
C THR A 110 18.87 10.56 -9.77
N ILE A 111 17.79 9.88 -10.15
CA ILE A 111 17.54 8.49 -9.77
C ILE A 111 18.59 7.57 -10.43
N ILE A 112 18.83 7.73 -11.73
CA ILE A 112 19.83 6.95 -12.48
C ILE A 112 21.23 7.12 -11.86
N LYS A 113 21.65 8.35 -11.57
CA LYS A 113 22.93 8.63 -10.90
C LYS A 113 23.02 7.95 -9.53
N LYS A 114 21.94 8.00 -8.71
CA LYS A 114 21.88 7.31 -7.41
C LYS A 114 21.96 5.79 -7.55
N VAL A 115 21.29 5.21 -8.55
CA VAL A 115 21.33 3.77 -8.84
C VAL A 115 22.74 3.35 -9.23
N ILE A 116 23.40 4.08 -10.14
CA ILE A 116 24.77 3.81 -10.56
C ILE A 116 25.72 3.88 -9.35
N ALA A 117 25.64 4.94 -8.55
CA ALA A 117 26.49 5.12 -7.37
C ALA A 117 26.31 4.02 -6.31
N ASN A 118 25.10 3.47 -6.16
CA ASN A 118 24.81 2.41 -5.19
C ASN A 118 24.87 1.00 -5.80
N LYS A 119 25.19 0.84 -7.08
CA LYS A 119 25.18 -0.45 -7.79
C LYS A 119 26.05 -1.48 -7.08
N ASP A 120 27.27 -1.12 -6.70
CA ASP A 120 28.19 -2.03 -6.04
C ASP A 120 27.77 -2.36 -4.60
N LYS A 121 27.25 -1.37 -3.87
CA LYS A 121 26.75 -1.56 -2.50
C LYS A 121 25.53 -2.47 -2.45
N ASN A 122 24.66 -2.38 -3.46
CA ASN A 122 23.46 -3.16 -3.58
C ASN A 122 23.68 -4.49 -4.32
N ASN A 123 24.90 -4.80 -4.75
CA ASN A 123 25.22 -6.05 -5.41
C ASN A 123 25.16 -7.22 -4.40
N PRO A 124 24.18 -8.14 -4.51
CA PRO A 124 24.05 -9.24 -3.56
C PRO A 124 25.26 -10.18 -3.56
N GLN A 125 25.94 -10.35 -4.71
CA GLN A 125 27.14 -11.19 -4.83
C GLN A 125 28.34 -10.64 -4.04
N LYS A 126 28.39 -9.31 -3.85
CA LYS A 126 29.47 -8.65 -3.08
C LYS A 126 29.09 -8.47 -1.61
N LYS A 127 27.81 -8.26 -1.32
CA LYS A 127 27.31 -7.93 0.02
C LYS A 127 27.10 -9.15 0.91
N LEU A 128 26.75 -10.30 0.33
CA LEU A 128 26.35 -11.49 1.07
C LEU A 128 27.42 -12.58 0.94
N SER A 129 27.77 -13.22 2.06
CA SER A 129 28.71 -14.35 2.10
C SER A 129 28.14 -15.62 1.43
N SER A 130 26.82 -15.71 1.35
CA SER A 130 26.10 -16.70 0.55
C SER A 130 24.93 -16.01 -0.15
N PHE A 131 24.78 -16.26 -1.46
CA PHE A 131 23.67 -15.74 -2.24
C PHE A 131 23.05 -16.90 -3.04
N GLN A 132 21.78 -17.17 -2.78
CA GLN A 132 21.00 -18.18 -3.48
C GLN A 132 19.75 -17.52 -4.06
N TYR A 133 19.41 -17.87 -5.30
CA TYR A 133 18.20 -17.39 -5.94
C TYR A 133 17.58 -18.50 -6.79
N LYS A 134 16.25 -18.56 -6.82
CA LYS A 134 15.53 -19.43 -7.75
C LYS A 134 15.25 -18.64 -9.02
N SER A 135 15.86 -19.03 -10.13
CA SER A 135 15.58 -18.46 -11.46
C SER A 135 14.51 -19.30 -12.14
N TYR A 136 13.45 -18.64 -12.59
CA TYR A 136 12.42 -19.24 -13.44
C TYR A 136 12.55 -18.68 -14.84
N ASN A 137 12.87 -19.54 -15.81
CA ASN A 137 12.95 -19.17 -17.22
C ASN A 137 11.80 -19.84 -17.95
N LYS A 138 10.99 -19.03 -18.65
CA LYS A 138 9.89 -19.48 -19.50
C LYS A 138 10.17 -19.05 -20.94
N LEU A 139 10.37 -20.02 -21.83
CA LEU A 139 10.46 -19.78 -23.27
C LEU A 139 9.13 -20.16 -23.91
N ILE A 140 8.52 -19.21 -24.61
CA ILE A 140 7.30 -19.43 -25.39
C ILE A 140 7.66 -19.19 -26.85
N VAL A 141 7.51 -20.21 -27.69
CA VAL A 141 7.64 -20.10 -29.14
C VAL A 141 6.28 -20.36 -29.76
N THR A 142 5.80 -19.37 -30.49
CA THR A 142 4.54 -19.41 -31.25
C THR A 142 4.73 -18.61 -32.54
N ALA A 143 3.98 -18.99 -33.57
CA ALA A 143 3.97 -18.30 -34.85
C ALA A 143 2.58 -18.43 -35.47
N ASN A 144 2.19 -17.45 -36.27
CA ASN A 144 1.00 -17.56 -37.09
C ASN A 144 1.33 -18.42 -38.34
N PRO A 145 0.68 -19.58 -38.56
CA PRO A 145 0.92 -20.41 -39.74
C PRO A 145 0.77 -19.65 -41.06
N ASP A 146 -0.14 -18.68 -41.11
CA ASP A 146 -0.43 -17.91 -42.32
C ASP A 146 0.69 -16.93 -42.69
N SER A 147 1.57 -16.62 -41.74
CA SER A 147 2.72 -15.75 -41.94
C SER A 147 3.99 -16.50 -42.35
N ILE A 148 3.94 -17.83 -42.46
CA ILE A 148 5.07 -18.68 -42.85
C ILE A 148 4.88 -19.14 -44.30
N ASP A 149 5.91 -19.00 -45.14
CA ASP A 149 5.87 -19.55 -46.50
C ASP A 149 5.93 -21.08 -46.44
N GLY A 150 4.94 -21.72 -47.03
CA GLY A 150 4.85 -23.18 -47.09
C GLY A 150 5.57 -23.77 -48.32
N ARG A 151 6.36 -22.99 -49.05
CA ARG A 151 7.08 -23.48 -50.21
C ARG A 151 8.42 -24.07 -49.79
N ILE A 152 8.80 -25.16 -50.45
CA ILE A 152 10.16 -25.71 -50.36
C ILE A 152 11.03 -24.85 -51.29
N ASP A 153 12.02 -24.18 -50.73
CA ASP A 153 12.94 -23.33 -51.48
C ASP A 153 14.27 -24.05 -51.74
N SER A 154 15.08 -23.51 -52.64
CA SER A 154 16.42 -24.01 -52.93
C SER A 154 17.45 -23.03 -52.40
N SER A 155 18.19 -23.42 -51.35
CA SER A 155 19.30 -22.63 -50.86
C SER A 155 20.56 -22.94 -51.68
N ALA A 156 21.24 -21.89 -52.15
CA ALA A 156 22.51 -22.02 -52.84
C ALA A 156 23.65 -21.67 -51.89
N ALA A 157 24.54 -22.65 -51.64
CA ALA A 157 25.79 -22.40 -50.94
C ALA A 157 26.92 -22.31 -51.97
N TYR A 158 27.62 -21.18 -51.99
CA TYR A 158 28.83 -21.00 -52.80
C TYR A 158 30.02 -21.50 -51.98
N LYS A 159 30.68 -22.57 -52.46
CA LYS A 159 31.87 -23.12 -51.81
C LYS A 159 33.17 -22.61 -52.43
N ASP A 160 33.12 -22.27 -53.72
CA ASP A 160 34.16 -21.61 -54.53
C ASP A 160 33.45 -20.83 -55.66
N PHE A 161 34.12 -19.83 -56.24
CA PHE A 161 33.57 -18.90 -57.24
C PHE A 161 32.88 -19.58 -58.44
N ASP A 162 33.17 -20.86 -58.74
CA ASP A 162 32.61 -21.60 -59.88
C ASP A 162 31.77 -22.85 -59.53
N LYS A 163 31.58 -23.20 -58.24
CA LYS A 163 30.81 -24.39 -57.84
C LYS A 163 29.61 -24.04 -56.99
N LYS A 164 28.44 -23.89 -57.64
CA LYS A 164 27.13 -23.76 -57.00
C LYS A 164 26.60 -25.13 -56.60
N ARG A 165 26.49 -25.41 -55.29
CA ARG A 165 25.66 -26.52 -54.80
C ARG A 165 24.29 -25.98 -54.43
N ILE A 166 23.27 -26.52 -55.08
CA ILE A 166 21.87 -26.24 -54.77
C ILE A 166 21.42 -27.31 -53.78
N ASN A 167 21.10 -26.88 -52.56
CA ASN A 167 20.47 -27.74 -51.56
C ASN A 167 19.00 -27.36 -51.47
N ILE A 168 18.15 -28.36 -51.26
CA ILE A 168 16.73 -28.14 -51.02
C ILE A 168 16.57 -27.73 -49.55
N ASP A 169 15.97 -26.56 -49.31
CA ASP A 169 15.61 -26.07 -47.97
C ASP A 169 14.12 -26.31 -47.71
N SER A 170 13.84 -27.08 -46.66
CA SER A 170 12.49 -27.45 -46.21
C SER A 170 12.17 -26.92 -44.83
N SER A 171 12.98 -25.99 -44.31
CA SER A 171 12.88 -25.51 -42.93
C SER A 171 11.54 -24.83 -42.67
N ASP A 172 11.15 -23.87 -43.50
CA ASP A 172 9.88 -23.14 -43.34
C ASP A 172 8.66 -24.03 -43.62
N TYR A 173 8.75 -24.91 -44.62
CA TYR A 173 7.72 -25.93 -44.87
C TYR A 173 7.48 -26.82 -43.64
N LYS A 174 8.55 -27.38 -43.06
CA LYS A 174 8.47 -28.24 -41.87
C LYS A 174 8.01 -27.44 -40.65
N PHE A 175 8.50 -26.22 -40.48
CA PHE A 175 8.10 -25.36 -39.37
C PHE A 175 6.63 -24.97 -39.45
N LYS A 176 6.12 -24.62 -40.64
CA LYS A 176 4.69 -24.38 -40.88
C LYS A 176 3.85 -25.61 -40.58
N GLU A 177 4.30 -26.79 -41.03
CA GLU A 177 3.61 -28.05 -40.74
C GLU A 177 3.53 -28.30 -39.22
N ILE A 178 4.63 -28.11 -38.50
CA ILE A 178 4.70 -28.26 -37.04
C ILE A 178 3.78 -27.26 -36.33
N ILE A 179 3.86 -25.97 -36.69
CA ILE A 179 3.08 -24.89 -36.05
C ILE A 179 1.59 -24.99 -36.38
N SER A 180 1.22 -25.54 -37.55
CA SER A 180 -0.17 -25.80 -37.91
C SER A 180 -0.82 -26.91 -37.08
N LYS A 181 0.00 -27.86 -36.58
CA LYS A 181 -0.45 -28.96 -35.70
C LYS A 181 -0.32 -28.61 -34.22
N GLN A 182 0.67 -27.79 -33.87
CA GLN A 182 1.00 -27.40 -32.49
C GLN A 182 1.36 -25.92 -32.44
N HIS A 183 0.42 -25.09 -31.96
CA HIS A 183 0.56 -23.64 -31.96
C HIS A 183 1.42 -23.07 -30.82
N LEU A 184 1.81 -23.88 -29.83
CA LEU A 184 2.48 -23.43 -28.61
C LEU A 184 3.58 -24.41 -28.20
N PHE A 185 4.83 -23.95 -28.24
CA PHE A 185 5.95 -24.61 -27.58
C PHE A 185 6.32 -23.83 -26.33
N GLN A 186 6.22 -24.49 -25.18
CA GLN A 186 6.56 -23.91 -23.89
C GLN A 186 7.65 -24.74 -23.23
N THR A 187 8.73 -24.08 -22.81
CA THR A 187 9.73 -24.69 -21.95
C THR A 187 9.85 -23.89 -20.67
N GLU A 188 9.87 -24.59 -19.54
CA GLU A 188 10.04 -24.00 -18.23
C GLU A 188 11.25 -24.63 -17.56
N LYS A 189 12.14 -23.79 -17.05
CA LYS A 189 13.33 -24.23 -16.32
C LYS A 189 13.44 -23.47 -15.01
N ILE A 190 13.52 -24.22 -13.92
CA ILE A 190 13.87 -23.71 -12.60
C ILE A 190 15.35 -23.99 -12.37
N SER A 191 16.11 -22.97 -11.98
CA SER A 191 17.51 -23.12 -11.54
C SER A 191 17.64 -22.57 -10.12
N GLN A 192 18.36 -23.27 -9.25
CA GLN A 192 18.52 -22.96 -7.83
C GLN A 192 19.97 -22.65 -7.50
#